data_AF-A0A1F7BRN4-F1
#
_entry.id   AF-A0A1F7BRN4-F1
#
_cell.length_a   1.000
_cell.length_b   1.000
_cell.length_c   1.000
_cell.angle_alpha   90.00
_cell.angle_beta   90.00
_cell.angle_gamma   90.00
#
_symmetry.space_group_name_H-M   'P 1'
#
loop_
_entity.id
_entity.type
_entity.pdbx_description
1 polymer ?
#
loop_
_entity_poly.entity_id
_entity_poly.type
_entity_poly.pdbx_seq_one_letter_code
_entity_poly.pdbx_strand_id
1 'polypeptide(L)'
;MPIEAVKIPQNVYVEDRIIGPVTLKQLIITGIGGGISYVLYASVTKAGITNLPAVILCWVPAVIAAAFAFMKINDLTLFNIILLAIESMSKPNLRYWSPSPGLSINLITRQSDKEFQMATAKAELNATRLNEITHQLKQHQEEMSRMAGHESMPGDTDAVKTRFESAAGPVNPATGSDREPASEQYKPAIDPSAVSIGSGLDPARSIDAVAASVGAYDHLIAKSSD
;
A
#
# COMPACT_ATOMS: atom_id res chain seq x y z
N MET A 1 -9.50 -15.17 -42.24
CA MET A 1 -10.33 -14.06 -42.75
C MET A 1 -9.85 -12.79 -42.09
N PRO A 2 -9.55 -11.71 -42.83
CA PRO A 2 -9.21 -10.43 -42.21
C PRO A 2 -10.43 -9.94 -41.43
N ILE A 3 -10.24 -9.57 -40.17
CA ILE A 3 -11.31 -9.05 -39.32
C ILE A 3 -11.52 -7.60 -39.75
N GLU A 4 -12.59 -7.35 -40.50
CA GLU A 4 -12.95 -5.99 -40.89
C GLU A 4 -13.31 -5.18 -39.64
N ALA A 5 -12.72 -3.99 -39.51
CA ALA A 5 -12.96 -3.12 -38.36
C ALA A 5 -14.43 -2.71 -38.34
N VAL A 6 -15.14 -3.13 -37.30
CA VAL A 6 -16.55 -2.76 -37.08
C VAL A 6 -16.62 -1.23 -36.98
N LYS A 7 -17.33 -0.61 -37.91
CA LYS A 7 -17.51 0.85 -37.93
C LYS A 7 -18.41 1.26 -36.77
N ILE A 8 -17.81 1.82 -35.73
CA ILE A 8 -18.54 2.32 -34.58
C ILE A 8 -19.23 3.64 -34.99
N PRO A 9 -20.54 3.79 -34.78
CA PRO A 9 -21.22 5.04 -35.06
C PRO A 9 -20.65 6.17 -34.17
N GLN A 10 -20.31 7.30 -34.79
CA GLN A 10 -19.64 8.44 -34.14
C GLN A 10 -20.49 9.11 -33.05
N ASN A 11 -21.81 8.89 -33.03
CA ASN A 11 -22.76 9.66 -32.23
C ASN A 11 -23.26 8.96 -30.96
N VAL A 12 -22.55 7.95 -30.45
CA VAL A 12 -22.97 7.18 -29.27
C VAL A 12 -22.92 7.94 -27.94
N TYR A 13 -22.25 9.10 -27.90
CA TYR A 13 -22.01 9.88 -26.66
C TYR A 13 -22.82 11.18 -26.57
N VAL A 14 -23.78 11.42 -27.46
CA VAL A 14 -24.61 12.63 -27.40
C VAL A 14 -25.80 12.37 -26.47
N GLU A 15 -25.96 13.20 -25.45
CA GLU A 15 -27.13 13.18 -24.57
C GLU A 15 -28.42 13.43 -25.37
N ASP A 16 -29.50 12.75 -24.99
CA ASP A 16 -30.78 12.86 -25.68
C ASP A 16 -31.37 14.26 -25.51
N ARG A 17 -31.63 14.93 -26.64
CA ARG A 17 -32.15 16.29 -26.72
C ARG A 17 -33.58 16.23 -27.22
N ILE A 18 -34.51 16.72 -26.39
CA ILE A 18 -35.95 16.63 -26.69
C ILE A 18 -36.44 17.88 -27.40
N ILE A 19 -36.06 19.06 -26.89
CA ILE A 19 -36.53 20.35 -27.41
C ILE A 19 -35.32 21.19 -27.82
N GLY A 20 -34.92 21.05 -29.09
CA GLY A 20 -33.80 21.79 -29.66
C GLY A 20 -32.48 21.54 -28.91
N PRO A 21 -31.87 22.55 -28.27
CA PRO A 21 -30.63 22.37 -27.51
C PRO A 21 -30.84 21.83 -26.08
N VAL A 22 -32.09 21.69 -25.61
CA VAL A 22 -32.41 21.31 -24.23
C VAL A 22 -32.45 19.79 -24.08
N THR A 23 -31.74 19.29 -23.07
CA THR A 23 -31.63 17.85 -22.78
C THR A 23 -32.80 17.37 -21.93
N LEU A 24 -33.13 16.07 -21.99
CA LEU A 24 -34.19 15.49 -21.15
C LEU A 24 -33.96 15.80 -19.66
N LYS A 25 -32.71 15.70 -19.20
CA LYS A 25 -32.33 15.99 -17.81
C LYS A 25 -32.64 17.44 -17.42
N GLN A 26 -32.29 18.39 -18.28
CA GLN A 26 -32.53 19.82 -18.03
C GLN A 26 -34.02 20.15 -17.94
N LEU A 27 -34.83 19.51 -18.79
CA LEU A 27 -36.28 19.66 -18.80
C LEU A 27 -36.89 19.12 -17.51
N ILE A 28 -36.47 17.93 -17.05
CA ILE A 28 -36.96 17.36 -15.78
C ILE A 28 -36.61 18.26 -14.60
N ILE A 29 -35.35 18.71 -14.50
CA ILE A 29 -34.88 19.55 -13.37
C ILE A 29 -35.65 20.87 -13.33
N THR A 30 -35.82 21.52 -14.48
CA THR A 30 -36.54 22.79 -14.59
C THR A 30 -38.04 22.60 -14.35
N GLY A 31 -38.62 21.50 -14.82
CA GLY A 31 -40.02 21.14 -14.56
C GLY A 31 -40.31 20.94 -13.08
N ILE A 32 -39.42 20.25 -12.35
CA ILE A 32 -39.54 20.06 -10.90
C ILE A 32 -39.42 21.39 -10.17
N GLY A 33 -38.41 22.20 -10.47
CA GLY A 33 -38.22 23.51 -9.82
C GLY A 33 -39.34 24.50 -10.10
N GLY A 34 -39.84 24.53 -11.34
CA GLY A 34 -41.01 25.31 -11.74
C GLY A 34 -42.29 24.81 -11.05
N GLY A 35 -42.48 23.49 -10.97
CA GLY A 35 -43.60 22.87 -10.26
C GLY A 35 -43.62 23.22 -8.78
N ILE A 36 -42.48 23.12 -8.10
CA ILE A 36 -42.34 23.52 -6.68
C ILE A 36 -42.65 25.00 -6.50
N SER A 37 -42.12 25.87 -7.36
CA SER A 37 -42.38 27.31 -7.31
C SER A 37 -43.85 27.65 -7.55
N TYR A 38 -44.51 26.93 -8.45
CA TYR A 38 -45.94 27.09 -8.69
C TYR A 38 -46.79 26.63 -7.50
N VAL A 39 -46.44 25.51 -6.85
CA VAL A 39 -47.13 25.03 -5.65
C VAL A 39 -46.98 26.03 -4.50
N LEU A 40 -45.78 26.58 -4.30
CA LEU A 40 -45.54 27.66 -3.35
C LEU A 40 -46.41 28.88 -3.68
N TYR A 41 -46.51 29.26 -4.95
CA TYR A 41 -47.25 30.45 -5.37
C TYR A 41 -48.74 30.28 -5.15
N ALA A 42 -49.27 29.11 -5.52
CA ALA A 42 -50.66 28.75 -5.27
C ALA A 42 -50.98 28.71 -3.77
N SER A 43 -50.06 28.23 -2.95
CA SER A 43 -50.23 28.17 -1.49
C SER A 43 -50.24 29.57 -0.85
N VAL A 44 -49.32 30.45 -1.26
CA VAL A 44 -49.22 31.83 -0.78
C VAL A 44 -50.43 32.66 -1.23
N THR A 45 -50.88 32.47 -2.48
CA THR A 45 -52.08 33.15 -3.00
C THR A 45 -53.35 32.72 -2.25
N LYS A 46 -53.48 31.42 -1.92
CA LYS A 46 -54.59 30.92 -1.08
C LYS A 46 -54.57 31.49 0.33
N ALA A 47 -53.39 31.79 0.88
CA ALA A 47 -53.24 32.41 2.20
C ALA A 47 -53.55 33.93 2.19
N GLY A 48 -53.89 34.52 1.04
CA GLY A 48 -54.23 35.95 0.93
C GLY A 48 -53.04 36.91 0.95
N ILE A 49 -51.81 36.39 0.97
CA ILE A 49 -50.58 37.20 0.97
C ILE A 49 -50.20 37.48 -0.48
N THR A 50 -50.55 38.67 -0.99
CA THR A 50 -50.27 39.09 -2.38
C THR A 50 -49.27 40.24 -2.46
N ASN A 51 -48.41 40.35 -1.45
CA ASN A 51 -47.34 41.34 -1.46
C ASN A 51 -46.33 41.01 -2.57
N LEU A 52 -45.97 42.01 -3.37
CA LEU A 52 -45.01 41.87 -4.48
C LEU A 52 -43.70 41.15 -4.08
N PRO A 53 -43.08 41.44 -2.92
CA PRO A 53 -41.87 40.73 -2.48
C PRO A 53 -42.09 39.24 -2.22
N ALA A 54 -43.26 38.87 -1.69
CA ALA A 54 -43.59 37.48 -1.38
C ALA A 54 -43.78 36.66 -2.67
N VAL A 55 -44.37 37.27 -3.70
CA VAL A 55 -44.52 36.63 -5.02
C VAL A 55 -43.15 36.42 -5.67
N ILE A 56 -42.24 37.39 -5.60
CA ILE A 56 -40.88 37.25 -6.16
C ILE A 56 -40.11 36.12 -5.46
N LEU A 57 -40.18 36.07 -4.12
CA LEU A 57 -39.50 35.03 -3.34
C LEU A 57 -39.96 33.62 -3.73
N CYS A 58 -41.22 33.49 -4.14
CA CYS A 58 -41.81 32.24 -4.56
C CYS A 58 -41.18 31.66 -5.85
N TRP A 59 -40.62 32.50 -6.72
CA TRP A 59 -39.97 32.07 -7.96
C TRP A 59 -38.48 31.75 -7.80
N VAL A 60 -37.90 32.00 -6.61
CA VAL A 60 -36.49 31.70 -6.32
C VAL A 60 -36.13 30.23 -6.57
N PRO A 61 -36.94 29.23 -6.16
CA PRO A 61 -36.61 27.83 -6.43
C PRO A 61 -36.55 27.49 -7.93
N ALA A 62 -37.38 28.12 -8.76
CA ALA A 62 -37.35 27.93 -10.22
C ALA A 62 -36.07 28.51 -10.83
N VAL A 63 -35.63 29.69 -10.36
CA VAL A 63 -34.37 30.30 -10.82
C VAL A 63 -33.17 29.44 -10.43
N ILE A 64 -33.17 28.92 -9.21
CA ILE A 64 -32.11 28.00 -8.75
C ILE A 64 -32.12 26.73 -9.61
N ALA A 65 -33.28 26.10 -9.83
CA ALA A 65 -33.37 24.91 -10.66
C ALA A 65 -32.89 25.15 -12.11
N ALA A 66 -33.22 26.32 -12.69
CA ALA A 66 -32.72 26.73 -14.00
C ALA A 66 -31.20 26.90 -14.01
N ALA A 67 -30.61 27.47 -12.95
CA ALA A 67 -29.16 27.55 -12.82
C ALA A 67 -28.53 26.15 -12.77
N PHE A 68 -29.10 25.21 -11.99
CA PHE A 68 -28.61 23.82 -11.96
C PHE A 68 -28.73 23.10 -13.32
N ALA A 69 -29.73 23.42 -14.14
CA ALA A 69 -29.94 22.80 -15.43
C ALA A 69 -29.02 23.38 -16.54
N PHE A 70 -28.88 24.71 -16.60
CA PHE A 70 -28.22 25.38 -17.73
C PHE A 70 -26.82 25.90 -17.42
N MET A 71 -26.48 26.14 -16.15
CA MET A 71 -25.17 26.66 -15.79
C MET A 71 -24.12 25.57 -15.95
N LYS A 72 -23.20 25.81 -16.88
CA LYS A 72 -21.99 25.03 -17.08
C LYS A 72 -20.79 25.97 -16.94
N ILE A 73 -19.81 25.58 -16.13
CA ILE A 73 -18.56 26.31 -15.94
C ILE A 73 -17.45 25.37 -16.38
N ASN A 74 -16.64 25.76 -17.36
CA ASN A 74 -15.57 24.92 -17.93
C ASN A 74 -16.06 23.52 -18.33
N ASP A 75 -17.16 23.44 -19.06
CA ASP A 75 -17.82 22.19 -19.50
C ASP A 75 -18.33 21.26 -18.38
N LEU A 76 -18.24 21.68 -17.12
CA LEU A 76 -18.81 20.97 -15.98
C LEU A 76 -20.16 21.58 -15.61
N THR A 77 -21.16 20.73 -15.41
CA THR A 77 -22.46 21.16 -14.87
C THR A 77 -22.30 21.65 -13.43
N LEU A 78 -23.13 22.62 -13.02
CA LEU A 78 -23.14 23.11 -11.63
C LEU A 78 -23.28 21.97 -10.60
N PHE A 79 -24.08 20.95 -10.93
CA PHE A 79 -24.24 19.76 -10.11
C PHE A 79 -22.92 19.00 -9.90
N ASN A 80 -22.15 18.78 -10.96
CA ASN A 80 -20.84 18.14 -10.87
C ASN A 80 -19.86 19.00 -10.06
N ILE A 81 -19.87 20.31 -10.26
CA ILE A 81 -19.00 21.22 -9.51
C ILE A 81 -19.26 21.13 -8.01
N ILE A 82 -20.52 21.06 -7.59
CA ILE A 82 -20.88 20.90 -6.18
C ILE A 82 -20.40 19.55 -5.64
N LEU A 83 -20.59 18.48 -6.41
CA LEU A 83 -20.06 17.15 -6.05
C LEU A 83 -18.53 17.16 -5.90
N LEU A 84 -17.82 17.79 -6.84
CA LEU A 84 -16.36 17.93 -6.79
C LEU A 84 -15.94 18.81 -5.61
N ALA A 85 -16.69 19.87 -5.28
CA ALA A 85 -16.42 20.72 -4.13
C ALA A 85 -16.57 19.94 -2.82
N ILE A 86 -17.61 19.11 -2.68
CA ILE A 86 -17.83 18.23 -1.53
C ILE A 86 -16.71 17.19 -1.45
N GLU A 87 -16.37 16.56 -2.57
CA GLU A 87 -15.28 15.57 -2.65
C GLU A 87 -13.94 16.20 -2.26
N SER A 88 -13.69 17.44 -2.68
CA SER A 88 -12.48 18.18 -2.33
C SER A 88 -12.38 18.51 -0.84
N MET A 89 -13.47 18.54 -0.09
CA MET A 89 -13.41 18.72 1.37
C MET A 89 -12.83 17.48 2.07
N SER A 90 -13.08 16.29 1.51
CA SER A 90 -12.58 15.03 2.07
C SER A 90 -11.19 14.65 1.55
N LYS A 91 -10.80 15.15 0.38
CA LYS A 91 -9.53 14.81 -0.26
C LYS A 91 -8.42 15.80 0.09
N PRO A 92 -7.18 15.34 0.33
CA PRO A 92 -6.06 16.25 0.51
C PRO A 92 -5.77 17.02 -0.79
N ASN A 93 -5.64 18.35 -0.68
CA ASN A 93 -5.35 19.23 -1.82
C ASN A 93 -3.88 19.08 -2.28
N LEU A 94 -2.98 18.63 -1.39
CA LEU A 94 -1.60 18.33 -1.77
C LEU A 94 -1.48 16.90 -2.28
N ARG A 95 -1.08 16.77 -3.55
CA ARG A 95 -0.58 15.53 -4.11
C ARG A 95 0.95 15.57 -4.09
N TYR A 96 1.57 14.82 -3.18
CA TYR A 96 3.01 14.58 -3.23
C TYR A 96 3.27 13.27 -3.97
N TRP A 97 4.38 13.22 -4.69
CA TRP A 97 4.87 11.97 -5.26
C TRP A 97 5.52 11.17 -4.13
N SER A 98 5.02 9.96 -3.88
CA SER A 98 5.72 8.96 -3.08
C SER A 98 6.07 7.78 -3.98
N PRO A 99 7.28 7.21 -3.87
CA PRO A 99 7.52 5.89 -4.43
C PRO A 99 6.55 4.95 -3.72
N SER A 100 5.58 4.41 -4.47
CA SER A 100 4.70 3.38 -3.92
C SER A 100 5.61 2.27 -3.43
N PRO A 101 5.58 1.86 -2.15
CA PRO A 101 6.11 0.56 -1.81
C PRO A 101 5.35 -0.40 -2.72
N GLY A 102 6.09 -1.11 -3.58
CA GLY A 102 5.48 -2.06 -4.51
C GLY A 102 4.55 -3.01 -3.75
N LEU A 103 3.57 -3.57 -4.45
CA LEU A 103 2.62 -4.54 -3.88
C LEU A 103 3.38 -5.59 -3.05
N SER A 104 3.29 -5.51 -1.72
CA SER A 104 3.93 -6.47 -0.82
C SER A 104 3.06 -7.71 -0.76
N ILE A 105 3.23 -8.58 -1.75
CA ILE A 105 2.56 -9.88 -1.76
C ILE A 105 3.20 -10.71 -0.63
N ASN A 106 2.54 -10.77 0.51
CA ASN A 106 2.87 -11.74 1.54
C ASN A 106 2.42 -13.13 1.04
N LEU A 107 3.32 -13.85 0.38
CA LEU A 107 3.13 -15.27 0.10
C LEU A 107 3.22 -16.04 1.43
N ILE A 108 2.10 -16.13 2.14
CA ILE A 108 1.93 -17.09 3.21
C ILE A 108 1.75 -18.45 2.52
N THR A 109 2.85 -19.12 2.21
CA THR A 109 2.79 -20.54 1.89
C THR A 109 2.46 -21.27 3.19
N ARG A 110 1.21 -21.71 3.34
CA ARG A 110 0.81 -22.60 4.43
C ARG A 110 1.46 -23.95 4.14
N GLN A 111 2.71 -24.14 4.59
CA GLN A 111 3.30 -25.47 4.61
C GLN A 111 2.36 -26.38 5.41
N SER A 112 2.05 -27.54 4.87
CA SER A 112 1.09 -28.43 5.52
C SER A 112 1.68 -28.90 6.86
N ASP A 113 0.87 -28.89 7.92
CA ASP A 113 1.31 -29.28 9.27
C ASP A 113 1.89 -30.72 9.31
N LYS A 114 1.56 -31.54 8.30
CA LYS A 114 2.10 -32.90 8.10
C LYS A 114 3.55 -32.90 7.61
N GLU A 115 3.91 -32.02 6.68
CA GLU A 115 5.29 -31.92 6.17
C GLU A 115 6.23 -31.37 7.23
N PHE A 116 5.77 -30.41 8.03
CA PHE A 116 6.54 -29.87 9.16
C PHE A 116 6.82 -30.96 10.22
N GLN A 117 5.79 -31.72 10.63
CA GLN A 117 5.97 -32.81 11.59
C GLN A 117 6.88 -33.93 11.06
N MET A 118 6.80 -34.27 9.77
CA MET A 118 7.71 -35.25 9.16
C MET A 118 9.16 -34.75 9.09
N ALA A 119 9.38 -33.46 8.86
CA ALA A 119 10.71 -32.87 8.85
C ALA A 119 11.35 -32.90 10.25
N THR A 120 10.59 -32.55 11.29
CA THR A 120 11.05 -32.59 12.69
C THR A 120 11.38 -34.02 13.14
N ALA A 121 10.50 -34.99 12.84
CA ALA A 121 10.74 -36.39 13.17
C ALA A 121 11.99 -36.98 12.45
N LYS A 122 12.24 -36.57 11.19
CA LYS A 122 13.46 -36.95 10.47
C LYS A 122 14.71 -36.31 11.08
N ALA A 123 14.63 -35.05 11.53
CA ALA A 123 15.73 -34.36 12.17
C ALA A 123 16.11 -35.02 13.51
N GLU A 124 15.12 -35.39 14.32
CA GLU A 124 15.33 -36.14 15.57
C GLU A 124 15.95 -37.51 15.33
N LEU A 125 15.44 -38.27 14.36
CA LEU A 125 16.01 -39.57 13.97
C LEU A 125 17.47 -39.45 13.53
N ASN A 126 17.79 -38.41 12.77
CA ASN A 126 19.17 -38.16 12.36
C ASN A 126 20.05 -37.80 13.55
N ALA A 127 19.57 -36.99 14.51
CA ALA A 127 20.31 -36.68 15.72
C ALA A 127 20.62 -37.94 16.55
N THR A 128 19.65 -38.87 16.68
CA THR A 128 19.88 -40.16 17.33
C THR A 128 20.93 -41.00 16.61
N ARG A 129 20.85 -41.09 15.27
CA ARG A 129 21.86 -41.79 14.45
C ARG A 129 23.25 -41.20 14.59
N LEU A 130 23.38 -39.87 14.62
CA LEU A 130 24.67 -39.21 14.85
C LEU A 130 25.26 -39.59 16.22
N ASN A 131 24.41 -39.65 17.25
CA ASN A 131 24.85 -40.02 18.59
C ASN A 131 25.29 -41.49 18.67
N GLU A 132 24.57 -42.38 17.98
CA GLU A 132 24.95 -43.80 17.84
C GLU A 132 26.29 -43.96 17.12
N ILE A 133 26.49 -43.26 16.00
CA ILE A 133 27.77 -43.26 15.27
C ILE A 133 28.89 -42.73 16.16
N THR A 134 28.62 -41.68 16.95
CA THR A 134 29.59 -41.12 17.90
C THR A 134 29.97 -42.16 18.96
N HIS A 135 29.00 -42.90 19.47
CA HIS A 135 29.23 -43.98 20.44
C HIS A 135 30.04 -45.13 19.84
N GLN A 136 29.72 -45.57 18.62
CA GLN A 136 30.46 -46.61 17.91
C GLN A 136 31.90 -46.21 17.65
N LEU A 137 32.12 -44.96 17.22
CA LEU A 137 33.46 -44.43 16.97
C LEU A 137 34.28 -44.36 18.25
N LYS A 138 33.66 -43.95 19.37
CA LYS A 138 34.31 -43.93 20.68
C LYS A 138 34.70 -45.33 21.15
N GLN A 139 33.82 -46.31 21.00
CA GLN A 139 34.12 -47.71 21.31
C GLN A 139 35.27 -48.25 20.47
N HIS A 140 35.25 -47.99 19.15
CA HIS A 140 36.32 -48.42 18.26
C HIS A 140 37.65 -47.74 18.59
N GLN A 141 37.65 -46.47 19.01
CA GLN A 141 38.85 -45.77 19.46
C GLN A 141 39.38 -46.33 20.79
N GLU A 142 38.49 -46.71 21.70
CA GLU A 142 38.87 -47.41 22.94
C GLU A 142 39.43 -48.82 22.64
N GLU A 143 38.83 -49.59 21.73
CA GLU A 143 39.35 -50.87 21.26
C GLU A 143 40.71 -50.73 20.58
N MET A 144 40.87 -49.75 19.69
CA MET A 144 42.16 -49.42 19.07
C MET A 144 43.20 -49.02 20.12
N SER A 145 42.83 -48.26 21.15
CA SER A 145 43.76 -47.89 22.23
C SER A 145 44.14 -49.10 23.12
N ARG A 146 43.22 -50.06 23.29
CA ARG A 146 43.47 -51.32 24.01
C ARG A 146 44.33 -52.28 23.19
N MET A 147 44.15 -52.31 21.87
CA MET A 147 44.99 -53.06 20.93
C MET A 147 46.37 -52.40 20.74
N ALA A 148 46.45 -51.06 20.74
CA ALA A 148 47.70 -50.30 20.72
C ALA A 148 48.50 -50.42 22.03
N GLY A 149 47.84 -50.81 23.13
CA GLY A 149 48.52 -51.30 24.35
C GLY A 149 49.27 -52.63 24.15
N HIS A 150 49.12 -53.26 22.98
CA HIS A 150 49.75 -54.52 22.64
C HIS A 150 50.32 -54.54 21.21
N GLU A 151 50.80 -53.41 20.68
CA GLU A 151 51.80 -53.36 19.61
C GLU A 151 52.25 -51.92 19.38
N SER A 152 53.52 -51.66 19.67
CA SER A 152 54.18 -50.40 19.38
C SER A 152 54.52 -50.29 17.88
N MET A 153 53.98 -49.29 17.18
CA MET A 153 54.62 -48.72 15.99
C MET A 153 54.22 -47.24 15.77
N PRO A 154 55.15 -46.35 15.38
CA PRO A 154 54.91 -44.92 15.28
C PRO A 154 54.44 -44.54 13.86
N GLY A 155 53.34 -43.80 13.75
CA GLY A 155 52.76 -43.40 12.46
C GLY A 155 52.22 -41.98 12.46
N ASP A 156 53.13 -41.04 12.19
CA ASP A 156 52.97 -39.72 11.54
C ASP A 156 51.61 -38.98 11.70
N THR A 157 51.44 -38.29 12.83
CA THR A 157 50.38 -37.29 13.04
C THR A 157 50.81 -35.87 12.64
N ASP A 158 52.05 -35.69 12.18
CA ASP A 158 52.67 -34.37 12.08
C ASP A 158 52.54 -33.76 10.67
N ALA A 159 52.33 -34.60 9.65
CA ALA A 159 52.18 -34.16 8.25
C ALA A 159 50.86 -33.42 7.94
N VAL A 160 49.79 -33.63 8.71
CA VAL A 160 48.48 -32.99 8.43
C VAL A 160 48.42 -31.56 8.99
N LYS A 161 49.17 -31.28 10.07
CA LYS A 161 49.18 -29.97 10.72
C LYS A 161 49.93 -28.91 9.91
N THR A 162 51.01 -29.30 9.23
CA THR A 162 51.86 -28.40 8.43
C THR A 162 51.15 -27.84 7.19
N ARG A 163 50.10 -28.52 6.68
CA ARG A 163 49.39 -28.07 5.48
C ARG A 163 48.35 -26.98 5.75
N PHE A 164 47.81 -26.88 6.96
CA PHE A 164 46.81 -25.85 7.30
C PHE A 164 47.44 -24.52 7.74
N GLU A 165 48.66 -24.52 8.27
CA GLU A 165 49.35 -23.30 8.71
C GLU A 165 50.01 -22.51 7.57
N SER A 166 50.40 -23.15 6.46
CA SER A 166 51.06 -22.49 5.31
C SER A 166 50.12 -21.70 4.39
N ALA A 167 48.79 -21.73 4.59
CA ALA A 167 47.83 -21.04 3.73
C ALA A 167 47.43 -19.63 4.21
N ALA A 168 47.94 -19.19 5.37
CA ALA A 168 47.63 -17.88 5.95
C ALA A 168 48.85 -16.94 5.86
N GLY A 169 49.16 -16.45 4.65
CA GLY A 169 50.10 -15.34 4.46
C GLY A 169 49.46 -13.98 4.83
N PRO A 170 50.24 -12.96 5.22
CA PRO A 170 49.72 -11.68 5.70
C PRO A 170 49.10 -10.86 4.55
N VAL A 171 47.81 -10.55 4.65
CA VAL A 171 47.12 -9.65 3.71
C VAL A 171 47.24 -8.22 4.22
N ASN A 172 48.04 -7.41 3.53
CA ASN A 172 48.27 -5.99 3.80
C ASN A 172 47.13 -5.16 3.15
N PRO A 173 46.44 -4.24 3.86
CA PRO A 173 45.20 -3.62 3.38
C PRO A 173 45.39 -2.42 2.42
N ALA A 174 46.58 -2.21 1.84
CA ALA A 174 46.88 -0.98 1.10
C ALA A 174 47.56 -1.23 -0.25
N THR A 175 46.80 -1.68 -1.25
CA THR A 175 47.08 -1.38 -2.68
C THR A 175 45.80 -1.55 -3.50
N GLY A 176 44.96 -0.51 -3.55
CA GLY A 176 43.87 -0.41 -4.50
C GLY A 176 44.33 0.40 -5.71
N SER A 177 44.53 -0.23 -6.86
CA SER A 177 44.68 0.45 -8.15
C SER A 177 43.43 0.24 -8.99
N ASP A 178 42.75 1.36 -9.24
CA ASP A 178 42.09 1.72 -10.49
C ASP A 178 41.06 0.73 -11.04
N ARG A 179 39.87 0.76 -10.44
CA ARG A 179 38.62 0.54 -11.17
C ARG A 179 37.68 1.69 -10.89
N GLU A 180 37.51 2.51 -11.92
CA GLU A 180 36.56 3.60 -12.04
C GLU A 180 35.12 3.08 -11.77
N PRO A 181 34.42 3.54 -10.71
CA PRO A 181 32.99 3.31 -10.60
C PRO A 181 32.27 4.47 -11.30
N ALA A 182 31.57 4.15 -12.38
CA ALA A 182 30.55 5.01 -12.96
C ALA A 182 29.42 5.22 -11.91
N SER A 183 29.56 6.26 -11.09
CA SER A 183 28.47 6.83 -10.30
C SER A 183 28.31 8.28 -10.71
N GLU A 184 27.46 8.51 -11.71
CA GLU A 184 26.93 9.82 -12.02
C GLU A 184 26.17 10.32 -10.79
N GLN A 185 26.83 11.14 -9.99
CA GLN A 185 26.30 11.68 -8.75
C GLN A 185 25.27 12.76 -9.10
N TYR A 186 24.01 12.34 -9.26
CA TYR A 186 22.88 13.26 -9.32
C TYR A 186 22.84 14.08 -8.03
N LYS A 187 23.21 15.36 -8.11
CA LYS A 187 23.00 16.33 -7.04
C LYS A 187 21.56 16.86 -7.17
N PRO A 188 20.66 16.63 -6.20
CA PRO A 188 19.42 17.38 -6.19
C PRO A 188 19.76 18.86 -5.99
N ALA A 189 19.18 19.74 -6.81
CA ALA A 189 19.30 21.19 -6.72
C ALA A 189 18.50 21.77 -5.53
N ILE A 190 18.58 21.12 -4.37
CA ILE A 190 17.87 21.52 -3.16
C ILE A 190 18.90 22.13 -2.22
N ASP A 191 18.80 23.44 -2.03
CA ASP A 191 19.59 24.16 -1.04
C ASP A 191 19.25 23.65 0.38
N PRO A 192 20.20 23.07 1.12
CA PRO A 192 19.92 22.52 2.46
C PRO A 192 19.48 23.58 3.47
N SER A 193 19.71 24.87 3.22
CA SER A 193 19.16 25.96 4.05
C SER A 193 17.66 26.20 3.86
N ALA A 194 17.05 25.70 2.78
CA ALA A 194 15.61 25.83 2.53
C ALA A 194 14.79 24.75 3.27
N VAL A 195 15.44 23.73 3.83
CA VAL A 195 14.80 22.70 4.65
C VAL A 195 14.84 23.16 6.11
N SER A 196 13.89 24.01 6.49
CA SER A 196 13.53 24.14 7.90
C SER A 196 12.94 22.81 8.35
N ILE A 197 13.72 22.02 9.07
CA ILE A 197 13.17 20.97 9.95
C ILE A 197 12.42 21.73 11.03
N GLY A 198 11.16 22.07 10.73
CA GLY A 198 10.24 22.59 11.72
C GLY A 198 10.19 21.59 12.86
N SER A 199 10.63 22.04 14.03
CA SER A 199 10.40 21.42 15.33
C SER A 199 8.89 21.43 15.64
N GLY A 200 8.14 20.69 14.83
CA GLY A 200 6.69 20.60 14.79
C GLY A 200 6.30 19.22 14.26
N LEU A 201 7.02 18.18 14.70
CA LEU A 201 6.48 16.83 14.68
C LEU A 201 5.44 16.78 15.80
N ASP A 202 4.18 16.88 15.42
CA ASP A 202 3.06 16.58 16.30
C ASP A 202 3.26 15.14 16.82
N PRO A 203 3.57 14.94 18.11
CA PRO A 203 4.04 13.65 18.62
C PRO A 203 2.98 12.54 18.50
N ALA A 204 1.73 12.88 18.19
CA ALA A 204 0.66 11.94 17.91
C ALA A 204 0.79 11.21 16.55
N ARG A 205 1.70 11.64 15.66
CA ARG A 205 1.85 11.06 14.31
C ARG A 205 3.24 10.49 14.00
N SER A 206 4.13 10.43 14.98
CA SER A 206 5.42 9.75 14.81
C SER A 206 5.26 8.24 14.91
N ILE A 207 6.11 7.51 14.18
CA ILE A 207 6.13 6.03 14.16
C ILE A 207 6.35 5.48 15.58
N ASP A 208 7.07 6.21 16.43
CA ASP A 208 7.31 5.87 17.84
C ASP A 208 6.02 5.94 18.69
N ALA A 209 5.10 6.87 18.39
CA ALA A 209 3.81 6.95 19.07
C ALA A 209 2.85 5.85 18.64
N VAL A 210 2.93 5.40 17.38
CA VAL A 210 2.20 4.23 16.89
C VAL A 210 2.64 2.97 17.63
N ALA A 211 3.95 2.79 17.86
CA ALA A 211 4.48 1.66 18.64
C ALA A 211 3.97 1.66 20.09
N ALA A 212 3.88 2.83 20.74
CA ALA A 212 3.31 2.95 22.09
C ALA A 212 1.80 2.64 22.13
N SER A 213 1.05 3.01 21.09
CA SER A 213 -0.40 2.74 21.01
C SER A 213 -0.71 1.26 20.81
N VAL A 214 0.15 0.50 20.12
CA VAL A 214 -0.06 -0.94 19.90
C VAL A 214 0.03 -1.74 21.21
N GLY A 215 0.94 -1.36 22.12
CA GLY A 215 1.04 -1.97 23.45
C GLY A 215 -0.17 -1.68 24.36
N ALA A 216 -0.91 -0.59 24.10
CA ALA A 216 -2.08 -0.23 24.90
C ALA A 216 -3.27 -1.17 24.70
N TYR A 217 -3.32 -1.97 23.63
CA TYR A 217 -4.42 -2.89 23.32
C TYR A 217 -4.18 -4.35 23.74
N ASP A 218 -3.02 -4.65 24.33
CA ASP A 218 -2.61 -6.02 24.69
C ASP A 218 -3.57 -6.66 25.73
N HIS A 219 -4.16 -5.84 26.60
CA HIS A 219 -5.15 -6.26 27.58
C HIS A 219 -6.52 -6.65 26.97
N LEU A 220 -6.80 -6.29 25.72
CA LEU A 220 -8.02 -6.68 25.01
C LEU A 220 -7.88 -8.05 24.31
N ILE A 221 -6.65 -8.50 24.07
CA ILE A 221 -6.36 -9.78 23.41
C ILE A 221 -6.31 -10.93 24.44
N ALA A 222 -5.96 -10.63 25.69
CA ALA A 222 -5.79 -11.64 26.75
C ALA A 222 -7.10 -12.20 27.35
N LYS A 223 -8.29 -11.69 26.97
CA LYS A 223 -9.58 -12.12 27.57
C LYS A 223 -10.47 -12.87 26.57
N SER A 224 -9.96 -13.98 26.02
CA SER A 224 -10.80 -14.94 25.28
C SER A 224 -10.49 -16.41 25.56
N SER A 225 -9.85 -16.71 26.68
CA SER A 225 -9.64 -18.10 27.14
C SER A 225 -9.99 -18.22 28.61
N ASP A 226 -11.29 -18.27 28.89
CA ASP A 226 -11.91 -18.98 30.03
C ASP A 226 -13.39 -19.23 29.68
#